data_AF-A0A6B3G1N5-F1
#
_entry.id   AF-A0A6B3G1N5-F1
#
_cell.length_a   1.000
_cell.length_b   1.000
_cell.length_c   1.000
_cell.angle_alpha   90.00
_cell.angle_beta   90.00
_cell.angle_gamma   90.00
#
_symmetry.space_group_name_H-M   'P 1'
#
loop_
_entity.id
_entity.type
_entity.pdbx_description
1 polymer ?
#
loop_
_entity_poly.entity_id
_entity_poly.type
_entity_poly.pdbx_seq_one_letter_code
_entity_poly.pdbx_strand_id
1 'polypeptide(L)'
;MRSPLSRRGFLAAGSGLAAAALPALSGCSPFASAGTDPGTLIVHTQLGTTAPGSPTYKAVVEQFHAEHPGLRVKNLVNGDDLPQVYETSRLARKEPDVVMVNLYDKTLA
;
A
#
# COMPACT_ATOMS: atom_id res chain seq x y z
N MET A 1 -5.34 32.97 68.79
CA MET A 1 -4.57 31.78 68.34
C MET A 1 -3.55 32.23 67.30
N ARG A 2 -2.28 31.88 67.54
CA ARG A 2 -1.11 31.73 66.64
C ARG A 2 -1.11 32.44 65.26
N SER A 3 -0.16 33.37 65.10
CA SER A 3 0.58 33.69 63.85
C SER A 3 1.36 32.43 63.34
N PRO A 4 2.07 32.37 62.18
CA PRO A 4 2.58 33.50 61.36
C PRO A 4 2.84 33.24 59.83
N LEU A 5 3.51 34.21 59.17
CA LEU A 5 4.37 34.15 57.95
C LEU A 5 3.72 33.78 56.59
N SER A 6 3.67 34.67 55.59
CA SER A 6 4.76 35.28 54.79
C SER A 6 5.15 34.47 53.55
N ARG A 7 5.25 35.23 52.44
CA ARG A 7 6.15 35.09 51.29
C ARG A 7 5.77 34.13 50.14
N ARG A 8 5.80 34.77 48.96
CA ARG A 8 6.24 34.27 47.64
C ARG A 8 5.19 33.52 46.85
N GLY A 9 4.52 34.28 45.97
CA GLY A 9 4.21 33.73 44.66
C GLY A 9 5.51 33.31 43.97
N PHE A 10 5.51 32.12 43.39
CA PHE A 10 6.33 31.70 42.26
C PHE A 10 5.90 30.28 41.88
N LEU A 11 5.81 30.07 40.56
CA LEU A 11 5.85 28.79 39.83
C LEU A 11 4.50 28.02 39.80
N ALA A 12 3.78 28.04 38.67
CA ALA A 12 4.10 27.42 37.38
C ALA A 12 4.14 25.88 37.46
N ALA A 13 3.19 25.23 36.78
CA ALA A 13 3.46 24.14 35.85
C ALA A 13 2.13 23.71 35.21
N GLY A 14 2.10 23.74 33.88
CA GLY A 14 0.95 23.37 33.07
C GLY A 14 0.59 21.89 33.24
N SER A 15 -0.68 21.66 33.47
CA SER A 15 -1.33 20.36 33.41
C SER A 15 -1.81 20.10 31.99
N GLY A 16 -1.45 18.94 31.45
CA GLY A 16 -2.13 18.33 30.31
C GLY A 16 -1.25 18.13 29.09
N LEU A 17 -0.82 16.89 28.86
CA LEU A 17 -1.23 16.10 27.71
C LEU A 17 -0.70 14.68 27.89
N ALA A 18 -1.64 13.74 28.04
CA ALA A 18 -1.39 12.33 28.19
C ALA A 18 -0.75 11.76 26.90
N ALA A 19 0.41 11.14 27.02
CA ALA A 19 0.99 10.31 25.97
C ALA A 19 0.23 8.97 25.93
N ALA A 20 -0.81 8.91 25.09
CA ALA A 20 -1.52 7.68 24.78
C ALA A 20 -0.76 6.88 23.72
N ALA A 21 -0.66 5.58 23.98
CA ALA A 21 -0.03 4.57 23.15
C ALA A 21 -0.65 4.47 21.74
N LEU A 22 0.20 4.28 20.73
CA LEU A 22 -0.20 3.77 19.42
C LEU A 22 0.41 2.36 19.27
N PRO A 23 -0.41 1.29 19.27
CA PRO A 23 0.09 -0.04 18.97
C PRO A 23 0.52 -0.08 17.49
N ALA A 24 1.71 -0.61 17.24
CA ALA A 24 2.18 -0.91 15.91
C ALA A 24 1.24 -1.93 15.26
N LEU A 25 0.36 -1.44 14.37
CA LEU A 25 -0.45 -2.27 13.50
C LEU A 25 0.51 -2.97 12.53
N SER A 26 0.67 -4.29 12.72
CA SER A 26 1.25 -5.20 11.74
C SER A 26 0.63 -4.91 10.37
N GLY A 27 1.48 -4.61 9.39
CA GLY A 27 1.09 -4.12 8.08
C GLY A 27 0.24 -5.11 7.30
N CYS A 28 -1.08 -4.93 7.35
CA CYS A 28 -1.90 -5.19 6.18
C CYS A 28 -1.48 -4.14 5.14
N SER A 29 -0.79 -4.58 4.08
CA SER A 29 -0.54 -3.74 2.90
C SER A 29 -1.86 -3.02 2.57
N PRO A 30 -1.89 -1.68 2.54
CA PRO A 30 -3.11 -1.00 2.17
C PRO A 30 -3.43 -1.46 0.75
N PHE A 31 -4.49 -2.25 0.61
CA PHE A 31 -5.21 -2.36 -0.66
C PHE A 31 -5.71 -0.96 -0.96
N ALA A 32 -4.84 -0.17 -1.59
CA ALA A 32 -5.18 1.13 -2.11
C ALA A 32 -6.37 0.88 -3.02
N SER A 33 -7.52 1.41 -2.59
CA SER A 33 -8.76 1.39 -3.34
C SER A 33 -8.44 1.52 -4.82
N ALA A 34 -8.86 0.54 -5.64
CA ALA A 34 -8.96 0.71 -7.08
C ALA A 34 -10.07 1.75 -7.32
N GLY A 35 -9.82 3.00 -6.92
CA GLY A 35 -10.48 4.14 -7.51
C GLY A 35 -9.97 4.16 -8.93
N THR A 36 -10.83 3.81 -9.86
CA THR A 36 -10.59 3.83 -11.30
C THR A 36 -10.32 5.28 -11.68
N ASP A 37 -9.07 5.72 -11.52
CA ASP A 37 -8.62 6.99 -12.05
C ASP A 37 -8.57 6.84 -13.57
N PRO A 38 -9.40 7.57 -14.34
CA PRO A 38 -9.42 7.45 -15.78
C PRO A 38 -8.01 7.65 -16.33
N GLY A 39 -7.49 6.65 -17.05
CA GLY A 39 -6.12 6.66 -17.58
C GLY A 39 -5.08 5.91 -16.75
N THR A 40 -5.46 5.24 -15.66
CA THR A 40 -4.55 4.30 -14.96
C THR A 40 -4.94 2.85 -15.25
N LEU A 41 -4.02 2.09 -15.85
CA LEU A 41 -4.10 0.65 -16.04
C LEU A 41 -3.47 -0.06 -14.83
N ILE A 42 -4.23 -0.86 -14.10
CA ILE A 42 -3.76 -1.66 -12.96
C ILE A 42 -3.35 -3.04 -13.47
N VAL A 43 -2.07 -3.37 -13.32
CA VAL A 43 -1.50 -4.66 -13.74
C VAL A 43 -1.05 -5.45 -12.51
N HIS A 44 -1.59 -6.65 -12.33
CA HIS A 44 -1.20 -7.57 -11.26
C HIS A 44 -0.26 -8.63 -11.82
N THR A 45 0.99 -8.64 -11.36
CA THR A 45 2.09 -9.37 -12.01
C THR A 45 3.07 -9.91 -10.99
N GLN A 46 3.76 -10.99 -11.33
CA GLN A 46 4.93 -11.47 -10.56
C GLN A 46 6.22 -10.73 -10.95
N LEU A 47 6.21 -9.98 -12.06
CA LEU A 47 7.35 -9.23 -12.58
C LEU A 47 7.39 -7.82 -11.98
N GLY A 48 8.54 -7.40 -11.49
CA GLY A 48 8.71 -6.06 -10.91
C GLY A 48 9.76 -5.98 -9.80
N THR A 49 10.18 -7.13 -9.27
CA THR A 49 11.21 -7.22 -8.23
C THR A 49 12.27 -8.24 -8.64
N THR A 50 12.23 -9.44 -8.07
CA THR A 50 13.27 -10.48 -8.17
C THR A 50 12.97 -11.54 -9.22
N ALA A 51 11.74 -11.61 -9.73
CA ALA A 51 11.37 -12.57 -10.76
C ALA A 51 12.21 -12.36 -12.04
N PRO A 52 12.68 -13.43 -12.70
CA PRO A 52 13.39 -13.33 -13.97
C PRO A 52 12.58 -12.53 -15.00
N GLY A 53 13.25 -11.61 -15.73
CA GLY A 53 12.59 -10.72 -16.68
C GLY A 53 12.04 -9.42 -16.09
N SER A 54 12.09 -9.23 -14.76
CA SER A 54 11.66 -7.98 -14.11
C SER A 54 12.35 -6.71 -14.67
N PRO A 55 13.66 -6.68 -14.97
CA PRO A 55 14.30 -5.51 -15.57
C PRO A 55 13.74 -5.16 -16.95
N THR A 56 13.52 -6.16 -17.81
CA THR A 56 12.95 -5.97 -19.14
C THR A 56 11.51 -5.50 -19.06
N TYR A 57 10.71 -6.09 -18.16
CA TYR A 57 9.34 -5.65 -17.91
C TYR A 57 9.28 -4.17 -17.51
N LYS A 58 10.16 -3.72 -16.61
CA LYS A 58 10.23 -2.31 -16.22
C LYS A 58 10.57 -1.41 -17.41
N ALA A 59 11.54 -1.78 -18.22
CA ALA A 59 11.91 -1.02 -19.42
C ALA A 59 10.74 -0.89 -20.41
N VAL A 60 9.95 -1.95 -20.61
CA VAL A 60 8.76 -1.92 -21.45
C VAL A 60 7.66 -1.04 -20.86
N VAL A 61 7.46 -1.07 -19.54
CA VAL A 61 6.50 -0.17 -18.87
C VAL A 61 6.93 1.30 -19.00
N GLU A 62 8.22 1.59 -18.87
CA GLU A 62 8.76 2.93 -19.09
C GLU A 62 8.58 3.39 -20.54
N GLN A 63 8.83 2.52 -21.50
CA GLN A 63 8.57 2.79 -22.92
C GLN A 63 7.08 3.06 -23.16
N PHE A 64 6.20 2.26 -22.56
CA PHE A 64 4.74 2.46 -22.65
C PHE A 64 4.33 3.83 -22.10
N HIS A 65 4.91 4.29 -20.98
CA HIS A 65 4.66 5.64 -20.46
C HIS A 65 5.17 6.73 -21.40
N ALA A 66 6.30 6.52 -22.08
CA ALA A 66 6.83 7.47 -23.06
C ALA A 66 5.96 7.58 -24.31
N GLU A 67 5.42 6.45 -24.80
CA GLU A 67 4.53 6.39 -25.97
C GLU A 67 3.11 6.90 -25.66
N HIS A 68 2.68 6.77 -24.40
CA HIS A 68 1.33 7.11 -23.95
C HIS A 68 1.36 8.02 -22.71
N PRO A 69 1.71 9.32 -22.85
CA PRO A 69 1.91 10.22 -21.71
C PRO A 69 0.63 10.50 -20.89
N GLY A 70 -0.55 10.24 -21.45
CA GLY A 70 -1.84 10.34 -20.76
C GLY A 70 -2.26 9.07 -20.02
N LEU A 71 -1.50 7.97 -20.14
CA LEU A 71 -1.79 6.71 -19.49
C LEU A 71 -0.72 6.39 -18.44
N ARG A 72 -1.16 5.80 -17.34
CA ARG A 72 -0.30 5.31 -16.25
C ARG A 72 -0.47 3.82 -16.11
N VAL A 73 0.60 3.14 -15.75
CA VAL A 73 0.58 1.72 -15.35
C VAL A 73 0.88 1.64 -13.87
N LYS A 74 -0.03 1.04 -13.10
CA LYS A 74 0.13 0.77 -11.68
C LYS A 74 0.32 -0.73 -11.48
N ASN A 75 1.52 -1.13 -11.07
CA ASN A 75 1.84 -2.53 -10.86
C ASN A 75 1.52 -2.95 -9.42
N LEU A 76 0.68 -3.98 -9.28
CA LEU A 76 0.55 -4.78 -8.06
C LEU A 76 1.49 -5.97 -8.23
N VAL A 77 2.52 -6.05 -7.40
CA VAL A 77 3.56 -7.09 -7.51
C VAL A 77 3.41 -8.06 -6.36
N ASN A 78 3.04 -9.30 -6.68
CA ASN A 78 2.88 -10.40 -5.72
C ASN A 78 3.68 -11.61 -6.22
N GLY A 79 4.10 -12.46 -5.30
CA GLY A 79 4.87 -13.66 -5.61
C GLY A 79 3.94 -14.81 -5.97
N ASP A 80 4.09 -15.94 -5.28
CA ASP A 80 3.24 -17.12 -5.45
C ASP A 80 1.82 -16.94 -4.89
N ASP A 81 1.61 -15.89 -4.08
CA ASP A 81 0.32 -15.51 -3.49
C ASP A 81 -0.58 -14.69 -4.44
N LEU A 82 -0.09 -14.39 -5.64
CA LEU A 82 -0.81 -13.59 -6.63
C LEU A 82 -2.23 -14.15 -6.92
N PRO A 83 -2.44 -15.46 -7.16
CA PRO A 83 -3.78 -15.99 -7.42
C PRO A 83 -4.77 -15.73 -6.28
N GLN A 84 -4.36 -15.96 -5.04
CA GLN A 84 -5.21 -15.76 -3.85
C GLN A 84 -5.56 -14.28 -3.66
N VAL A 85 -4.59 -13.39 -3.89
CA VAL A 85 -4.79 -11.94 -3.85
C VAL A 85 -5.77 -11.51 -4.95
N TYR A 86 -5.60 -12.02 -6.17
CA TYR A 86 -6.48 -11.72 -7.29
C TYR A 86 -7.91 -12.17 -7.04
N GLU A 87 -8.11 -13.42 -6.60
CA GLU A 87 -9.42 -13.98 -6.30
C GLU A 87 -10.14 -13.16 -5.23
N THR A 88 -9.42 -12.76 -4.18
CA THR A 88 -9.96 -11.90 -3.12
C THR A 88 -10.36 -10.53 -3.67
N SER A 89 -9.52 -9.88 -4.49
CA SER A 89 -9.85 -8.61 -5.13
C SER A 89 -11.05 -8.73 -6.06
N ARG A 90 -11.17 -9.84 -6.79
CA ARG A 90 -12.28 -10.09 -7.71
C ARG A 90 -13.60 -10.34 -6.98
N LEU A 91 -13.58 -11.05 -5.85
CA LEU A 91 -14.76 -11.19 -4.97
C LEU A 91 -15.24 -9.82 -4.46
N ALA A 92 -14.30 -8.90 -4.21
CA ALA A 92 -14.60 -7.53 -3.82
C ALA A 92 -14.99 -6.60 -4.99
N ARG A 93 -15.03 -7.11 -6.24
CA ARG A 93 -15.23 -6.32 -7.48
C ARG A 93 -14.22 -5.18 -7.64
N LYS A 94 -12.97 -5.45 -7.25
CA LYS A 94 -11.84 -4.52 -7.31
C LYS A 94 -10.62 -5.21 -7.92
N GLU A 95 -10.86 -6.12 -8.85
CA GLU A 95 -9.80 -6.80 -9.59
C GLU A 95 -8.96 -5.81 -10.40
N PRO A 96 -7.67 -6.11 -10.63
CA PRO A 96 -6.84 -5.41 -11.61
C PRO A 96 -7.40 -5.56 -13.03
N ASP A 97 -7.06 -4.61 -13.90
CA ASP A 97 -7.47 -4.64 -15.32
C ASP A 97 -6.77 -5.76 -16.10
N VAL A 98 -5.50 -6.02 -15.76
CA VAL A 98 -4.67 -7.05 -16.39
C VAL A 98 -3.99 -7.91 -15.33
N VAL A 99 -3.96 -9.22 -15.56
CA VAL A 99 -3.26 -10.18 -14.71
C VAL A 99 -2.20 -10.90 -15.53
N MET A 100 -0.96 -10.91 -15.04
CA MET A 100 0.17 -11.63 -15.61
C MET A 100 0.57 -12.74 -14.66
N VAL A 101 0.06 -13.95 -14.90
CA VAL A 101 0.35 -15.15 -14.14
C VAL A 101 0.78 -16.26 -15.08
N ASN A 102 1.58 -17.18 -14.57
CA ASN A 102 1.77 -18.46 -15.24
C ASN A 102 0.52 -19.34 -15.08
N LEU A 103 0.49 -20.45 -15.82
CA LEU A 103 -0.50 -21.50 -15.65
C LEU A 103 0.09 -22.64 -14.82
N TYR A 104 0.59 -22.36 -13.61
CA TYR A 104 0.94 -23.45 -12.68
C TYR A 104 -0.34 -24.08 -12.12
N ASP A 105 -0.39 -25.41 -12.11
CA ASP A 105 -1.45 -26.26 -11.53
C ASP A 105 -2.85 -26.24 -12.16
N LYS A 106 -3.08 -25.56 -13.28
CA LYS A 106 -4.24 -25.89 -14.13
C LYS A 106 -3.83 -26.92 -15.17
N THR A 107 -3.91 -28.20 -14.80
CA THR A 107 -4.14 -29.23 -15.81
C THR A 107 -5.35 -28.78 -16.62
N LEU A 108 -5.13 -28.53 -17.91
CA LEU A 108 -6.21 -28.42 -18.89
C LEU A 108 -6.88 -29.80 -18.94
N ALA A 109 -7.85 -30.02 -18.06
CA ALA A 109 -8.75 -31.16 -18.09
C ALA A 109 -10.02 -30.77 -18.85
#